data_AF-A0A511CZ04-F1
#
_entry.id   AF-A0A511CZ04-F1
#
_cell.length_a   1.000
_cell.length_b   1.000
_cell.length_c   1.000
_cell.angle_alpha   90.00
_cell.angle_beta   90.00
_cell.angle_gamma   90.00
#
_symmetry.space_group_name_H-M   'P 1'
#
loop_
_entity.id
_entity.type
_entity.pdbx_description
1 polymer ?
#
loop_
_entity_poly.entity_id
_entity_poly.type
_entity_poly.pdbx_seq_one_letter_code
_entity_poly.pdbx_strand_id
1 'polypeptide(L)'
;MERLALIKTLKPLDFTLEQMRELLATVDAVRNDHEDPERTGDLLGKLAMFRAAADSRIEALRAQIQGSETLSQELKSLAASSKRRSSRRRSEDGTGSAALR
;
A
#
# COMPACT_ATOMS: atom_id res chain seq x y z
N MET A 1 -6.29 -18.68 -15.12
CA MET A 1 -5.31 -17.79 -14.45
C MET A 1 -3.92 -18.33 -14.70
N GLU A 2 -3.06 -17.54 -15.35
CA GLU A 2 -1.67 -17.94 -15.57
C GLU A 2 -0.81 -17.64 -14.33
N ARG A 3 0.10 -18.57 -14.00
CA ARG A 3 1.01 -18.51 -12.85
C ARG A 3 1.78 -17.19 -12.75
N LEU A 4 2.11 -16.59 -13.89
CA LEU A 4 2.82 -15.31 -13.99
C LEU A 4 1.99 -14.12 -13.50
N ALA A 5 0.66 -14.12 -13.74
CA ALA A 5 -0.23 -13.06 -13.28
C ALA A 5 -0.36 -13.08 -11.75
N LEU A 6 -0.39 -14.27 -11.16
CA LEU A 6 -0.49 -14.48 -9.72
C LEU A 6 0.80 -14.04 -9.00
N ILE A 7 1.98 -14.30 -9.58
CA ILE A 7 3.25 -13.82 -9.04
C ILE A 7 3.34 -12.28 -9.05
N LYS A 8 2.81 -11.63 -10.09
CA LYS A 8 2.81 -10.16 -10.20
C LYS A 8 1.91 -9.50 -9.15
N THR A 9 0.77 -10.10 -8.80
CA THR A 9 -0.13 -9.58 -7.77
C THR A 9 0.36 -9.84 -6.35
N LEU A 10 1.21 -10.85 -6.14
CA LEU A 10 1.75 -11.22 -4.82
C LEU A 10 2.92 -10.34 -4.36
N LYS A 11 3.71 -9.76 -5.28
CA LYS A 11 4.85 -8.90 -4.93
C LYS A 11 4.53 -7.78 -3.90
N PRO A 12 3.45 -7.00 -4.05
CA PRO A 12 3.10 -5.98 -3.05
C PRO A 12 2.58 -6.57 -1.74
N LEU A 13 2.17 -7.84 -1.71
CA LEU A 13 1.63 -8.51 -0.53
C LEU A 13 2.71 -9.09 0.40
N ASP A 14 4.00 -8.92 0.07
CA ASP A 14 5.13 -9.27 0.95
C ASP A 14 5.15 -10.75 1.39
N PHE A 15 4.50 -11.62 0.62
CA PHE A 15 4.62 -13.05 0.80
C PHE A 15 6.05 -13.49 0.51
N THR A 16 6.58 -14.38 1.36
CA THR A 16 7.89 -14.96 1.11
C THR A 16 7.84 -15.85 -0.12
N LEU A 17 8.99 -16.06 -0.76
CA LEU A 17 9.10 -16.93 -1.93
C LEU A 17 8.64 -18.37 -1.62
N GLU A 18 8.78 -18.81 -0.38
CA GLU A 18 8.28 -20.10 0.10
C GLU A 18 6.75 -20.13 0.18
N GLN A 19 6.13 -19.13 0.82
CA GLN A 19 4.67 -18.97 0.88
C GLN A 19 4.04 -18.86 -0.52
N MET A 20 4.71 -18.15 -1.44
CA MET A 20 4.27 -18.05 -2.83
C MET A 20 4.30 -19.40 -3.56
N ARG A 21 5.35 -20.21 -3.34
CA ARG A 21 5.45 -21.56 -3.90
C ARG A 21 4.34 -22.46 -3.35
N GLU A 22 4.11 -22.39 -2.05
CA GLU A 22 3.06 -23.17 -1.37
C GLU A 22 1.65 -22.80 -1.85
N LEU A 23 1.36 -21.50 -2.01
CA LEU A 23 0.08 -21.05 -2.55
C LEU A 23 -0.13 -21.55 -3.98
N LEU A 24 0.89 -21.47 -4.84
CA LEU A 24 0.80 -21.97 -6.21
C LEU A 24 0.56 -23.47 -6.24
N ALA A 25 1.30 -24.24 -5.43
CA ALA A 25 1.08 -25.68 -5.31
C ALA A 25 -0.32 -26.02 -4.80
N THR A 26 -0.84 -25.24 -3.84
CA THR A 26 -2.20 -25.41 -3.30
C THR A 26 -3.26 -25.13 -4.38
N VAL A 27 -3.11 -24.05 -5.15
CA VAL A 27 -4.03 -23.71 -6.26
C VAL A 27 -3.99 -24.77 -7.36
N ASP A 28 -2.80 -25.27 -7.70
CA ASP A 28 -2.64 -26.32 -8.70
C ASP A 28 -3.24 -27.64 -8.19
N ALA A 29 -3.08 -27.98 -6.91
CA ALA A 29 -3.70 -29.16 -6.32
C ALA A 29 -5.23 -29.08 -6.32
N VAL A 30 -5.82 -27.94 -5.93
CA VAL A 30 -7.28 -27.72 -5.97
C VAL A 30 -7.87 -27.89 -7.37
N ARG A 31 -7.09 -27.57 -8.41
CA ARG A 31 -7.53 -27.68 -9.82
C ARG A 31 -7.44 -29.08 -10.40
N ASN A 32 -6.55 -29.90 -9.87
CA ASN A 32 -6.24 -31.21 -10.43
C ASN A 32 -6.77 -32.35 -9.57
N ASP A 33 -7.14 -32.11 -8.32
CA ASP A 33 -7.58 -33.12 -7.37
C ASP A 33 -9.05 -32.92 -7.01
N HIS A 34 -9.92 -33.70 -7.67
CA HIS A 34 -11.38 -33.67 -7.49
C HIS A 34 -11.95 -34.98 -6.93
N GLU A 35 -11.09 -35.98 -6.71
CA GLU A 35 -11.53 -37.36 -6.43
C GLU A 35 -11.64 -37.67 -4.93
N ASP A 36 -10.94 -36.91 -4.07
CA ASP A 36 -10.96 -37.08 -2.62
C ASP A 36 -11.58 -35.86 -1.89
N PRO A 37 -12.79 -35.99 -1.31
CA PRO A 37 -13.48 -34.92 -0.60
C PRO A 37 -12.75 -34.40 0.65
N GLU A 38 -12.05 -35.25 1.41
CA GLU A 38 -11.34 -34.82 2.62
C GLU A 38 -10.13 -33.96 2.24
N ARG A 39 -9.35 -34.44 1.27
CA ARG A 39 -8.21 -33.71 0.73
C ARG A 39 -8.63 -32.39 0.07
N THR A 40 -9.78 -32.38 -0.59
CA THR A 40 -10.37 -31.14 -1.13
C THR A 40 -10.69 -30.14 -0.02
N GLY A 41 -11.26 -30.61 1.11
CA GLY A 41 -11.53 -29.79 2.29
C GLY A 41 -10.27 -29.14 2.86
N ASP A 42 -9.20 -29.90 3.03
CA ASP A 42 -7.91 -29.40 3.53
C ASP A 42 -7.29 -28.35 2.62
N LEU A 43 -7.33 -28.57 1.30
CA LEU A 43 -6.83 -27.63 0.31
C LEU A 43 -7.61 -26.32 0.31
N LEU A 44 -8.94 -26.39 0.43
CA LEU A 44 -9.79 -25.20 0.57
C LEU A 44 -9.53 -24.47 1.89
N GLY A 45 -9.28 -25.19 2.98
CA GLY A 45 -8.87 -24.61 4.26
C GLY A 45 -7.56 -23.83 4.15
N LYS A 46 -6.53 -24.41 3.51
CA LYS A 46 -5.27 -23.71 3.22
C LYS A 46 -5.48 -22.48 2.35
N LEU A 47 -6.30 -22.58 1.31
CA LEU A 47 -6.60 -21.45 0.43
C LEU A 47 -7.30 -20.31 1.20
N ALA A 48 -8.20 -20.64 2.13
CA ALA A 48 -8.85 -19.67 3.01
C ALA A 48 -7.84 -18.96 3.93
N MET A 49 -6.84 -19.68 4.46
CA MET A 49 -5.76 -19.08 5.25
C MET A 49 -4.94 -18.07 4.41
N PHE A 50 -4.55 -18.45 3.19
CA PHE A 50 -3.83 -17.54 2.29
C PHE A 50 -4.66 -16.32 1.93
N ARG A 51 -5.98 -16.50 1.72
CA ARG A 51 -6.90 -15.37 1.49
C ARG A 51 -6.93 -14.42 2.69
N ALA A 52 -7.09 -14.93 3.91
CA ALA A 52 -7.12 -14.11 5.11
C ALA A 52 -5.80 -13.33 5.30
N ALA A 53 -4.65 -13.95 5.03
CA ALA A 53 -3.35 -13.29 5.06
C ALA A 53 -3.26 -12.16 4.01
N ALA A 54 -3.74 -12.41 2.79
CA ALA A 54 -3.77 -11.40 1.73
C ALA A 54 -4.68 -10.21 2.12
N ASP A 55 -5.87 -10.47 2.64
CA ASP A 55 -6.81 -9.44 3.10
C ASP A 55 -6.19 -8.58 4.21
N SER A 56 -5.56 -9.20 5.21
CA SER A 56 -4.85 -8.49 6.29
C SER A 56 -3.73 -7.59 5.75
N ARG A 57 -3.01 -8.04 4.71
CA ARG A 57 -1.93 -7.24 4.12
C ARG A 57 -2.46 -6.09 3.29
N ILE A 58 -3.56 -6.28 2.56
CA ILE A 58 -4.25 -5.21 1.83
C ILE A 58 -4.64 -4.10 2.80
N GLU A 59 -5.21 -4.43 3.96
CA GLU A 59 -5.56 -3.44 4.98
C GLU A 59 -4.33 -2.70 5.51
N ALA A 60 -3.22 -3.41 5.77
CA ALA A 60 -1.97 -2.78 6.18
C ALA A 60 -1.43 -1.80 5.12
N LEU A 61 -1.49 -2.16 3.83
CA LEU A 61 -1.08 -1.29 2.73
C LEU A 61 -1.98 -0.05 2.61
N ARG A 62 -3.30 -0.21 2.78
CA ARG A 62 -4.24 0.93 2.81
C ARG A 62 -3.89 1.90 3.92
N ALA A 63 -3.59 1.41 5.12
CA ALA A 63 -3.17 2.24 6.24
C ALA A 63 -1.84 2.97 5.96
N GLN A 64 -0.88 2.31 5.31
CA GLN A 64 0.37 2.95 4.89
C GLN A 64 0.17 4.05 3.85
N ILE A 65 -0.73 3.84 2.89
CA ILE A 65 -1.10 4.85 1.89
C ILE A 65 -1.72 6.06 2.59
N GLN A 66 -2.70 5.84 3.46
CA GLN A 66 -3.34 6.91 4.23
C GLN A 66 -2.31 7.73 5.03
N GLY A 67 -1.42 7.06 5.77
CA GLY A 67 -0.37 7.75 6.53
C GLY A 67 0.59 8.56 5.64
N SER A 68 0.96 8.01 4.48
CA SER A 68 1.82 8.70 3.51
C SER A 68 1.14 9.92 2.89
N GLU A 69 -0.16 9.84 2.63
CA GLU A 69 -0.98 10.96 2.14
C GLU A 69 -1.10 12.06 3.19
N THR A 70 -1.37 11.71 4.45
CA THR A 70 -1.41 12.67 5.57
C THR A 70 -0.07 13.42 5.68
N LEU A 71 1.05 12.70 5.70
CA LEU A 71 2.37 13.31 5.76
C LEU A 71 2.60 14.28 4.58
N SER A 72 2.23 13.86 3.36
CA SER A 72 2.35 14.71 2.16
C SER A 72 1.55 16.02 2.30
N GLN A 73 0.33 15.96 2.84
CA GLN A 73 -0.51 17.12 3.09
C GLN A 73 0.09 18.05 4.14
N GLU A 74 0.61 17.51 5.25
CA GLU A 74 1.27 18.27 6.31
C GLU A 74 2.50 19.03 5.76
N LEU A 75 3.35 18.35 4.99
CA LEU A 75 4.52 18.96 4.35
C LEU A 75 4.11 20.09 3.39
N LYS A 76 3.05 19.90 2.60
CA LYS A 76 2.50 20.93 1.71
C LYS A 76 1.98 22.15 2.47
N SER A 77 1.28 21.94 3.57
CA SER A 77 0.76 23.00 4.44
C SER A 77 1.90 23.81 5.08
N LEU A 78 2.95 23.12 5.56
CA LEU A 78 4.13 23.74 6.13
C LEU A 78 4.86 24.62 5.11
N ALA A 79 5.08 24.10 3.88
CA ALA A 79 5.70 24.84 2.80
C ALA A 79 4.91 26.10 2.42
N ALA A 80 3.57 26.00 2.33
CA ALA A 80 2.70 27.13 2.03
C ALA A 80 2.73 28.22 3.12
N SER A 81 2.77 27.81 4.38
CA SER A 81 2.85 28.72 5.54
C SER A 81 4.18 29.48 5.59
N SER A 82 5.29 28.80 5.26
CA SER A 82 6.61 29.45 5.13
C SER A 82 6.62 30.51 4.01
N LYS A 83 6.04 30.19 2.85
CA LYS A 83 5.95 31.11 1.70
C LYS A 83 5.15 32.37 2.03
N ARG A 84 4.04 32.24 2.78
CA ARG A 84 3.23 33.40 3.22
C ARG A 84 3.99 34.30 4.20
N ARG A 85 4.81 33.72 5.08
CA ARG A 85 5.59 34.47 6.07
C ARG A 85 6.72 35.25 5.41
N SER A 86 7.39 34.65 4.42
CA SER A 86 8.44 35.34 3.66
C SER A 86 7.90 36.43 2.73
N SER A 87 6.71 36.25 2.14
CA SER A 87 6.06 37.32 1.37
C SER A 87 5.62 38.50 2.24
N ARG A 88 5.11 38.24 3.47
CA ARG A 88 4.67 39.30 4.39
C ARG A 88 5.83 40.18 4.86
N ARG A 89 6.95 39.58 5.25
CA ARG A 89 8.18 40.31 5.59
C ARG A 89 8.70 41.18 4.44
N ARG A 90 8.68 40.66 3.20
CA ARG A 90 9.12 41.41 2.01
C ARG A 90 8.23 42.61 1.70
N SER A 91 6.93 42.55 1.99
CA SER A 91 6.01 43.68 1.79
C SER A 91 6.16 44.78 2.85
N GLU A 92 6.51 44.43 4.08
CA GLU A 92 6.75 45.38 5.18
C GLU A 92 8.04 46.19 4.95
N ASP A 93 9.12 45.56 4.44
CA ASP A 93 10.37 46.26 4.11
C ASP A 93 10.25 47.19 2.89
N GLY A 94 9.32 46.91 1.97
CA GLY A 94 9.12 47.70 0.75
C GLY A 94 8.28 48.97 0.93
N THR A 95 7.50 49.08 2.01
CA THR A 95 6.62 50.24 2.25
C THR A 95 7.22 51.30 3.18
N GLY A 96 8.31 50.99 3.90
CA GLY A 96 9.01 51.95 4.77
C GLY A 96 9.93 52.94 4.07
N SER A 97 10.29 52.70 2.79
CA SER A 97 11.29 53.53 2.08
C SER A 97 10.72 54.70 1.26
N ALA A 98 9.40 54.89 1.23
CA ALA A 98 8.75 55.94 0.43
C ALA A 98 8.26 57.17 1.25
N ALA A 99 8.55 57.22 2.57
CA ALA A 99 7.99 58.24 3.46
C ALA A 99 8.99 59.29 3.99
N LEU A 100 10.27 59.26 3.63
CA LEU A 100 11.20 60.34 3.96
C LEU A 100 11.94 60.85 2.72
N ARG A 101 11.51 62.06 2.32
CA ARG A 101 12.29 63.14 1.69
C ARG A 101 12.65 63.02 0.21
#